data_AF-A0A1V5YPD6-F1
#
_entry.id   AF-A0A1V5YPD6-F1
#
_cell.length_a   1.000
_cell.length_b   1.000
_cell.length_c   1.000
_cell.angle_alpha   90.00
_cell.angle_beta   90.00
_cell.angle_gamma   90.00
#
_symmetry.space_group_name_H-M   'P 1'
#
loop_
_entity.id
_entity.type
_entity.pdbx_description
1 polymer ?
#
loop_
_entity_poly.entity_id
_entity_poly.type
_entity_poly.pdbx_seq_one_letter_code
_entity_poly.pdbx_strand_id
1 'polypeptide(L)'
;MQNKKQLDTSYTDEDLFVLMSYKEENEAEAKDAFRIFYERYKNLLWSLCYGVCAKLDIENGAELAQDVFSNTMMTIYAHPTYDSKKSKLSTWMSKIAYNETLDLIKEYNLNDRKNIPLNEDVITSTSDIEDDIVDYETPQKKILNDALSLLSERDREILLTCFLYQEENKHLPDEVLSELSNRYSTTPANIRQIKKRALDKIKAHIIQNSTCQTIKS
;
A
#
# COMPACT_ATOMS: atom_id res chain seq x y z
N MET A 1 -6.88 22.25 -9.86
CA MET A 1 -6.60 20.85 -9.46
C MET A 1 -6.23 19.94 -10.64
N GLN A 2 -6.65 20.22 -11.88
CA GLN A 2 -6.25 19.43 -13.07
C GLN A 2 -4.73 19.43 -13.37
N ASN A 3 -4.00 20.48 -12.96
CA ASN A 3 -2.56 20.61 -13.24
C ASN A 3 -1.63 19.68 -12.42
N LYS A 4 -2.05 19.16 -11.26
CA LYS A 4 -1.15 18.41 -10.36
C LYS A 4 -1.05 16.92 -10.71
N LYS A 5 -2.14 16.34 -11.25
CA LYS A 5 -2.20 14.91 -11.62
C LYS A 5 -1.52 14.63 -12.97
N GLN A 6 -1.45 15.62 -13.87
CA GLN A 6 -0.72 15.53 -15.15
C GLN A 6 0.81 15.64 -15.00
N LEU A 7 1.33 16.31 -13.96
CA LEU A 7 2.78 16.34 -13.70
C LEU A 7 3.32 15.01 -13.13
N ASP A 8 2.50 14.28 -12.37
CA ASP A 8 2.89 13.04 -11.67
C ASP A 8 3.27 11.89 -12.63
N THR A 9 2.81 11.93 -13.88
CA THR A 9 3.07 10.94 -14.93
C THR A 9 4.17 11.34 -15.93
N SER A 10 4.74 12.54 -15.81
CA SER A 10 5.74 13.05 -16.77
C SER A 10 7.16 12.60 -16.47
N TYR A 11 7.49 12.28 -15.23
CA TYR A 11 8.85 11.95 -14.82
C TYR A 11 9.08 10.44 -14.86
N THR A 12 10.13 10.01 -15.56
CA THR A 12 10.64 8.63 -15.47
C THR A 12 11.23 8.39 -14.08
N ASP A 13 11.48 7.13 -13.72
CA ASP A 13 12.12 6.85 -12.43
C ASP A 13 13.51 7.49 -12.37
N GLU A 14 14.29 7.42 -13.45
CA GLU A 14 15.60 8.08 -13.54
C GLU A 14 15.50 9.59 -13.30
N ASP A 15 14.50 10.26 -13.88
CA ASP A 15 14.28 11.69 -13.66
C ASP A 15 14.06 11.97 -12.16
N LEU A 16 13.23 11.16 -11.49
CA LEU A 16 12.97 11.32 -10.06
C LEU A 16 14.24 11.17 -9.23
N PHE A 17 15.08 10.17 -9.53
CA PHE A 17 16.36 9.96 -8.82
C PHE A 17 17.36 11.08 -9.08
N VAL A 18 17.43 11.60 -10.31
CA VAL A 18 18.27 12.75 -10.65
C VAL A 18 17.81 13.98 -9.86
N LEU A 19 16.51 14.29 -9.85
CA LEU A 19 15.96 15.42 -9.10
C LEU A 19 16.20 15.29 -7.59
N MET A 20 16.03 14.08 -7.02
CA MET A 20 16.35 13.81 -5.62
C MET A 20 17.84 13.96 -5.30
N SER A 21 18.73 13.74 -6.27
CA SER A 21 20.17 13.88 -6.07
C SER A 21 20.63 15.33 -5.88
N TYR A 22 19.89 16.30 -6.44
CA TYR A 22 20.13 17.74 -6.31
C TYR A 22 19.44 18.39 -5.09
N LYS A 23 19.21 17.60 -4.03
CA LYS A 23 18.48 18.05 -2.83
C LYS A 23 19.17 19.20 -2.08
N GLU A 24 20.48 19.36 -2.21
CA GLU A 24 21.24 20.45 -1.58
C GLU A 24 21.05 21.78 -2.34
N GLU A 25 20.86 21.71 -3.66
CA GLU A 25 20.64 22.87 -4.52
C GLU A 25 19.17 23.30 -4.58
N ASN A 26 18.25 22.33 -4.64
CA ASN A 26 16.81 22.59 -4.74
C ASN A 26 15.98 21.59 -3.92
N GLU A 27 15.92 21.83 -2.61
CA GLU A 27 15.19 20.98 -1.67
C GLU A 27 13.70 20.82 -2.01
N ALA A 28 13.06 21.88 -2.52
CA ALA A 28 11.63 21.87 -2.84
C ALA A 28 11.32 20.90 -4.00
N GLU A 29 12.18 20.89 -5.03
CA GLU A 29 12.05 20.00 -6.18
C GLU A 29 12.40 18.55 -5.82
N ALA A 30 13.45 18.34 -5.03
CA ALA A 30 13.80 17.01 -4.52
C ALA A 30 12.67 16.41 -3.67
N LYS A 31 12.01 17.23 -2.82
CA LYS A 31 10.84 16.80 -2.04
C LYS A 31 9.64 16.45 -2.92
N ASP A 32 9.40 17.18 -4.01
CA ASP A 32 8.30 16.85 -4.91
C ASP A 32 8.59 15.58 -5.72
N ALA A 33 9.83 15.40 -6.19
CA ALA A 33 10.28 14.16 -6.82
C ALA A 33 10.15 12.96 -5.88
N PHE A 34 10.56 13.11 -4.62
CA PHE A 34 10.39 12.07 -3.62
C PHE A 34 8.91 11.77 -3.31
N ARG A 35 8.04 12.79 -3.29
CA ARG A 35 6.59 12.59 -3.14
C ARG A 35 6.02 11.73 -4.29
N ILE A 36 6.41 12.02 -5.53
CA ILE A 36 6.00 11.26 -6.71
C ILE A 36 6.49 9.80 -6.60
N PHE A 37 7.77 9.62 -6.28
CA PHE A 37 8.36 8.30 -6.04
C PHE A 37 7.61 7.53 -4.94
N TYR A 38 7.37 8.18 -3.80
CA TYR A 38 6.66 7.59 -2.67
C TYR A 38 5.25 7.13 -3.08
N GLU A 39 4.47 7.97 -3.77
CA GLU A 39 3.14 7.59 -4.23
C GLU A 39 3.17 6.41 -5.21
N ARG A 40 4.19 6.34 -6.08
CA ARG A 40 4.37 5.26 -7.07
C ARG A 40 4.75 3.93 -6.43
N TYR A 41 5.64 3.94 -5.42
CA TYR A 41 6.29 2.72 -4.91
C TYR A 41 5.95 2.33 -3.48
N LYS A 42 5.20 3.14 -2.72
CA LYS A 42 4.86 2.82 -1.31
C LYS A 42 4.22 1.45 -1.12
N ASN A 43 3.35 1.02 -2.03
CA ASN A 43 2.68 -0.28 -1.90
C ASN A 43 3.63 -1.45 -2.19
N LEU A 44 4.47 -1.33 -3.22
CA LEU A 44 5.48 -2.33 -3.57
C LEU A 44 6.50 -2.47 -2.44
N LEU A 45 7.06 -1.35 -1.97
CA LEU A 45 8.03 -1.38 -0.89
C LEU A 45 7.42 -1.92 0.41
N TRP A 46 6.18 -1.54 0.74
CA TRP A 46 5.49 -2.11 1.89
C TRP A 46 5.36 -3.63 1.78
N SER A 47 5.02 -4.15 0.60
CA SER A 47 4.95 -5.59 0.35
C SER A 47 6.31 -6.28 0.55
N LEU A 48 7.40 -5.65 0.10
CA LEU A 48 8.75 -6.16 0.30
C LEU A 48 9.12 -6.22 1.79
N CYS A 49 8.93 -5.13 2.53
CA CYS A 49 9.24 -5.07 3.95
C CYS A 49 8.39 -6.07 4.75
N TYR A 50 7.08 -6.13 4.48
CA TYR A 50 6.19 -7.07 5.14
C TYR A 50 6.54 -8.53 4.83
N GLY A 51 6.85 -8.86 3.57
CA GLY A 51 7.23 -10.21 3.17
C GLY A 51 8.55 -10.68 3.78
N VAL A 52 9.51 -9.76 3.97
CA VAL A 52 10.76 -10.04 4.68
C VAL A 52 10.49 -10.25 6.17
N CYS A 53 9.72 -9.37 6.82
CA CYS A 53 9.46 -9.43 8.26
C CYS A 53 8.51 -10.56 8.66
N ALA A 54 7.54 -10.93 7.83
CA ALA A 54 6.58 -12.00 8.12
C ALA A 54 7.21 -13.40 8.16
N LYS A 55 8.41 -13.57 7.56
CA LYS A 55 9.20 -14.81 7.65
C LYS A 55 9.98 -14.92 8.96
N LEU A 56 10.03 -13.85 9.74
CA LEU A 56 10.70 -13.82 11.02
C LEU A 56 9.71 -14.22 12.11
N ASP A 57 10.13 -15.13 12.99
CA ASP A 57 9.34 -15.56 14.15
C ASP A 57 9.40 -14.50 15.27
N ILE A 58 8.77 -13.35 15.03
CA ILE A 58 8.77 -12.19 15.93
C ILE A 58 7.33 -11.79 16.24
N GLU A 59 6.99 -11.68 17.53
CA GLU A 59 5.64 -11.31 18.01
C GLU A 59 5.11 -9.99 17.39
N ASN A 60 5.99 -9.03 17.09
CA ASN A 60 5.67 -7.72 16.51
C ASN A 60 6.18 -7.54 15.06
N GLY A 61 6.15 -8.58 14.22
CA GLY A 61 6.66 -8.50 12.84
C GLY A 61 6.04 -7.40 11.98
N ALA A 62 4.81 -6.97 12.27
CA ALA A 62 4.14 -5.86 11.57
C ALA A 62 4.69 -4.48 11.96
N GLU A 63 5.10 -4.29 13.22
CA GLU A 63 5.74 -3.05 13.70
C GLU A 63 7.14 -2.95 13.11
N LEU A 64 7.91 -4.05 13.16
CA LEU A 64 9.20 -4.13 12.50
C LEU A 64 9.10 -3.81 11.00
N ALA A 65 8.07 -4.31 10.31
CA ALA A 65 7.86 -3.97 8.90
C ALA A 65 7.62 -2.47 8.65
N GLN A 66 6.97 -1.76 9.59
CA GLN A 66 6.78 -0.30 9.51
C GLN A 66 8.10 0.45 9.67
N ASP A 67 8.92 0.04 10.63
CA ASP A 67 10.24 0.64 10.84
C ASP A 67 11.15 0.39 9.63
N VAL A 68 11.20 -0.85 9.13
CA VAL A 68 11.96 -1.20 7.91
C VAL A 68 11.49 -0.37 6.72
N PHE A 69 10.16 -0.24 6.51
CA PHE A 69 9.61 0.58 5.43
C PHE A 69 10.02 2.05 5.55
N SER A 70 9.88 2.63 6.74
CA SER A 70 10.23 4.02 7.02
C SER A 70 11.72 4.26 6.78
N ASN A 71 12.59 3.43 7.35
CA ASN A 71 14.03 3.53 7.18
C ASN A 71 14.44 3.36 5.72
N THR A 72 13.84 2.40 5.01
CA THR A 72 14.14 2.20 3.58
C THR A 72 13.79 3.44 2.75
N MET A 73 12.62 4.03 2.97
CA MET A 73 12.23 5.28 2.29
C MET A 73 13.20 6.44 2.60
N MET A 74 13.61 6.56 3.86
CA MET A 74 14.59 7.57 4.28
C MET A 74 15.97 7.33 3.66
N THR A 75 16.44 6.09 3.62
CA THR A 75 17.71 5.69 3.00
C THR A 75 17.70 5.97 1.50
N ILE A 76 16.58 5.71 0.81
CA ILE A 76 16.42 6.04 -0.62
C ILE A 76 16.51 7.55 -0.85
N TYR A 77 15.83 8.37 -0.04
CA TYR A 77 15.89 9.84 -0.16
C TYR A 77 17.28 10.40 0.18
N ALA A 78 17.94 9.84 1.19
CA ALA A 78 19.29 10.20 1.58
C ALA A 78 20.30 9.84 0.48
N HIS A 79 20.14 8.67 -0.15
CA HIS A 79 21.07 8.11 -1.13
C HIS A 79 20.36 7.66 -2.42
N PRO A 80 19.85 8.60 -3.25
CA PRO A 80 19.11 8.33 -4.48
C PRO A 80 20.05 7.85 -5.60
N THR A 81 20.58 6.64 -5.46
CA THR A 81 21.69 6.09 -6.26
C THR A 81 21.26 4.95 -7.19
N TYR A 82 19.96 4.84 -7.46
CA TYR A 82 19.41 3.82 -8.34
C TYR A 82 20.00 3.92 -9.76
N ASP A 83 20.27 2.74 -10.35
CA ASP A 83 20.79 2.60 -11.71
C ASP A 83 20.06 1.43 -12.38
N SER A 84 19.17 1.76 -13.33
CA SER A 84 18.34 0.78 -14.04
C SER A 84 19.14 -0.21 -14.90
N LYS A 85 20.43 0.07 -15.18
CA LYS A 85 21.31 -0.87 -15.89
C LYS A 85 21.84 -1.99 -14.99
N LYS A 86 21.81 -1.82 -13.66
CA LYS A 86 22.36 -2.80 -12.70
C LYS A 86 21.31 -3.78 -12.19
N SER A 87 20.08 -3.32 -11.97
CA SER A 87 18.96 -4.17 -11.56
C SER A 87 17.63 -3.46 -11.76
N LYS A 88 16.54 -4.24 -11.70
CA LYS A 88 15.20 -3.71 -11.49
C LYS A 88 15.13 -2.86 -10.21
N LEU A 89 14.19 -1.92 -10.19
CA LEU A 89 14.00 -1.02 -9.05
C LEU A 89 13.50 -1.77 -7.82
N SER A 90 12.56 -2.70 -7.98
CA SER A 90 12.16 -3.65 -6.91
C SER A 90 13.37 -4.31 -6.27
N THR A 91 14.22 -4.95 -7.06
CA THR A 91 15.42 -5.65 -6.56
C THR A 91 16.36 -4.72 -5.80
N TRP A 92 16.55 -3.48 -6.27
CA TRP A 92 17.37 -2.51 -5.57
C TRP A 92 16.75 -2.09 -4.23
N MET A 93 15.45 -1.79 -4.20
CA MET A 93 14.71 -1.47 -2.97
C MET A 93 14.69 -2.65 -1.98
N SER A 94 14.52 -3.89 -2.46
CA SER A 94 14.52 -5.09 -1.61
C SER A 94 15.86 -5.27 -0.88
N LYS A 95 16.98 -4.95 -1.54
CA LYS A 95 18.31 -5.02 -0.91
C LYS A 95 18.46 -4.00 0.20
N ILE A 96 17.95 -2.78 0.01
CA ILE A 96 17.95 -1.75 1.06
C ILE A 96 17.06 -2.22 2.22
N ALA A 97 15.83 -2.62 1.96
CA ALA A 97 14.90 -3.11 2.99
C ALA A 97 15.45 -4.30 3.78
N TYR A 98 16.15 -5.21 3.12
CA TYR A 98 16.81 -6.32 3.78
C TYR A 98 17.91 -5.85 4.73
N ASN A 99 18.79 -4.93 4.29
CA ASN A 99 19.83 -4.37 5.15
C ASN A 99 19.24 -3.65 6.37
N GLU A 100 18.19 -2.83 6.16
CA GLU A 100 17.46 -2.18 7.26
C GLU A 100 16.85 -3.21 8.23
N THR A 101 16.30 -4.30 7.72
CA THR A 101 15.81 -5.41 8.55
C THR A 101 16.92 -6.04 9.37
N LEU A 102 18.08 -6.30 8.77
CA LEU A 102 19.24 -6.85 9.49
C LEU A 102 19.69 -5.93 10.63
N ASP A 103 19.76 -4.64 10.37
CA ASP A 103 20.25 -3.67 11.34
C ASP A 103 19.27 -3.52 12.51
N LEU A 104 17.96 -3.42 12.23
CA LEU A 104 16.93 -3.40 13.28
C LEU A 104 16.91 -4.69 14.12
N ILE A 105 17.08 -5.87 13.50
CA ILE A 105 17.14 -7.15 14.25
C ILE A 105 18.39 -7.22 15.12
N LYS A 106 19.54 -6.74 14.64
CA LYS A 106 20.76 -6.67 15.46
C LYS A 106 20.51 -5.79 16.69
N GLU A 107 19.93 -4.61 16.51
CA GLU A 107 19.58 -3.71 17.61
C GLU A 107 18.59 -4.36 18.59
N TYR A 108 17.56 -5.01 18.06
CA TYR A 108 16.55 -5.71 18.86
C TYR A 108 17.15 -6.87 19.68
N ASN A 109 18.00 -7.70 19.07
CA ASN A 109 18.69 -8.80 19.75
C ASN A 109 19.66 -8.27 20.83
N LEU A 110 20.35 -7.15 20.58
CA LEU A 110 21.25 -6.52 21.56
C LEU A 110 20.49 -5.96 22.77
N ASN A 111 19.33 -5.35 22.55
CA ASN A 111 18.54 -4.70 23.59
C ASN A 111 17.70 -5.71 24.42
N ASP A 112 17.06 -6.68 23.76
CA ASP A 112 16.13 -7.62 24.40
C ASP A 112 16.74 -9.00 24.72
N ARG A 113 18.03 -9.21 24.43
CA ARG A 113 18.75 -10.51 24.59
C ARG A 113 18.04 -11.68 23.92
N LYS A 114 17.32 -11.42 22.82
CA LYS A 114 16.70 -12.45 21.98
C LYS A 114 17.76 -12.99 20.99
N ASN A 115 17.58 -14.23 20.54
CA ASN A 115 18.42 -14.87 19.52
C ASN A 115 17.57 -15.19 18.30
N ILE A 116 17.07 -14.16 17.62
CA ILE A 116 16.31 -14.35 16.39
C ILE A 116 17.30 -14.80 15.29
N PRO A 117 17.17 -16.02 14.75
CA PRO A 117 18.05 -16.50 13.70
C PRO A 117 17.78 -15.76 12.39
N LEU A 118 18.81 -15.17 11.81
CA LEU A 118 18.77 -14.52 10.51
C LEU A 118 19.09 -15.55 9.43
N ASN A 119 18.12 -15.88 8.58
CA ASN A 119 18.39 -16.72 7.42
C ASN A 119 18.64 -15.84 6.18
N GLU A 120 19.78 -16.02 5.52
CA GLU A 120 20.16 -15.33 4.28
C GLU A 120 19.23 -15.68 3.10
N ASP A 121 18.51 -16.81 3.17
CA ASP A 121 17.56 -17.27 2.15
C ASP A 121 16.35 -16.34 1.92
N VAL A 122 16.16 -15.33 2.78
CA VAL A 122 15.02 -14.39 2.72
C VAL A 122 15.08 -13.49 1.48
N ILE A 123 16.28 -13.18 0.96
CA ILE A 123 16.51 -12.33 -0.22
C ILE A 123 16.02 -13.02 -1.50
N THR A 124 16.25 -14.33 -1.62
CA THR A 124 16.04 -15.05 -2.89
C THR A 124 14.56 -15.12 -3.26
N SER A 125 13.67 -15.20 -2.27
CA SER A 125 12.22 -15.30 -2.52
C SER A 125 11.50 -13.95 -2.72
N THR A 126 12.18 -12.81 -2.67
CA THR A 126 11.61 -11.50 -3.03
C THR A 126 12.03 -11.03 -4.43
N SER A 127 13.02 -11.68 -5.05
CA SER A 127 13.49 -11.36 -6.41
C SER A 127 12.51 -11.78 -7.53
N ASP A 128 11.54 -12.63 -7.21
CA ASP A 128 10.46 -13.06 -8.12
C ASP A 128 9.24 -12.12 -8.09
N ILE A 129 9.28 -11.04 -7.31
CA ILE A 129 8.22 -10.04 -7.28
C ILE A 129 8.38 -9.18 -8.53
N GLU A 130 7.49 -9.38 -9.51
CA GLU A 130 7.40 -8.53 -10.70
C GLU A 130 7.18 -7.06 -10.26
N ASP A 131 7.78 -6.10 -10.98
CA ASP A 131 7.59 -4.66 -10.73
C ASP A 131 6.14 -4.21 -11.01
N ASP A 132 5.30 -5.10 -11.54
CA ASP A 132 3.87 -4.90 -11.62
C ASP A 132 3.31 -4.74 -10.21
N ILE A 133 2.31 -3.88 -10.05
CA ILE A 133 1.66 -3.59 -8.77
C ILE A 133 1.11 -4.91 -8.21
N VAL A 134 1.91 -5.61 -7.43
CA VAL A 134 1.52 -6.86 -6.79
C VAL A 134 0.43 -6.48 -5.81
N ASP A 135 -0.77 -7.01 -6.06
CA ASP A 135 -1.98 -6.74 -5.30
C ASP A 135 -1.92 -7.45 -3.93
N TYR A 136 -0.94 -7.11 -3.09
CA TYR A 136 -0.68 -7.81 -1.84
C TYR A 136 -1.69 -7.42 -0.75
N GLU A 137 -2.03 -8.38 0.09
CA GLU A 137 -3.00 -8.25 1.18
C GLU A 137 -2.36 -7.54 2.39
N THR A 138 -2.53 -6.23 2.51
CA THR A 138 -2.18 -5.49 3.74
C THR A 138 -3.18 -5.81 4.86
N PRO A 139 -2.86 -5.63 6.16
CA PRO A 139 -3.84 -5.81 7.23
C PRO A 139 -5.12 -4.99 7.03
N GLN A 140 -4.97 -3.74 6.54
CA GLN A 140 -6.09 -2.87 6.22
C GLN A 140 -6.90 -3.40 5.04
N LYS A 141 -6.23 -3.89 4.00
CA LYS A 141 -6.86 -4.50 2.83
C LYS A 141 -7.55 -5.81 3.19
N LYS A 142 -6.97 -6.61 4.09
CA LYS A 142 -7.59 -7.82 4.63
C LYS A 142 -8.86 -7.49 5.39
N ILE A 143 -8.81 -6.55 6.33
CA ILE A 143 -10.00 -6.09 7.06
C ILE A 143 -11.06 -5.55 6.10
N LEU A 144 -10.65 -4.84 5.04
CA LEU A 144 -11.56 -4.37 4.00
C LEU A 144 -12.16 -5.53 3.19
N ASN A 145 -11.37 -6.50 2.78
CA ASN A 145 -11.81 -7.69 2.05
C ASN A 145 -12.77 -8.54 2.90
N ASP A 146 -12.45 -8.75 4.17
CA ASP A 146 -13.29 -9.43 5.15
C ASP A 146 -14.62 -8.67 5.29
N ALA A 147 -14.57 -7.34 5.44
CA ALA A 147 -15.78 -6.51 5.49
C ALA A 147 -16.63 -6.60 4.21
N LEU A 148 -15.99 -6.67 3.04
CA LEU A 148 -16.68 -6.84 1.76
C LEU A 148 -17.31 -8.24 1.61
N SER A 149 -16.68 -9.27 2.17
CA SER A 149 -17.22 -10.65 2.16
C SER A 149 -18.45 -10.82 3.05
N LEU A 150 -18.67 -9.94 4.04
CA LEU A 150 -19.87 -9.92 4.88
C LEU A 150 -21.10 -9.37 4.15
N LEU A 151 -20.91 -8.71 3.01
CA LEU A 151 -22.01 -8.24 2.18
C LEU A 151 -22.57 -9.38 1.33
N SER A 152 -23.89 -9.35 1.10
CA SER A 152 -24.47 -10.22 0.09
C SER A 152 -23.88 -9.88 -1.28
N GLU A 153 -23.80 -10.87 -2.18
CA GLU A 153 -23.28 -10.67 -3.54
C GLU A 153 -23.95 -9.49 -4.24
N ARG A 154 -25.28 -9.41 -4.14
CA ARG A 154 -26.09 -8.27 -4.60
C ARG A 154 -25.62 -6.94 -4.02
N ASP A 155 -25.53 -6.85 -2.69
CA ASP A 155 -25.21 -5.58 -2.03
C ASP A 155 -23.75 -5.15 -2.32
N ARG A 156 -22.84 -6.13 -2.48
CA ARG A 156 -21.44 -5.91 -2.85
C ARG A 156 -21.34 -5.38 -4.29
N GLU A 157 -21.99 -6.01 -5.25
CA GLU A 157 -21.99 -5.58 -6.66
C GLU A 157 -22.58 -4.17 -6.82
N ILE A 158 -23.70 -3.89 -6.14
CA ILE A 158 -24.29 -2.54 -6.12
C ILE A 158 -23.31 -1.52 -5.56
N LEU A 159 -22.62 -1.84 -4.46
CA LEU A 159 -21.66 -0.94 -3.82
C LEU A 159 -20.48 -0.64 -4.75
N LEU A 160 -19.86 -1.68 -5.32
CA LEU A 160 -18.71 -1.55 -6.21
C LEU A 160 -19.06 -0.76 -7.48
N THR A 161 -20.22 -1.04 -8.09
CA THR A 161 -20.73 -0.28 -9.23
C THR A 161 -20.93 1.19 -8.86
N CYS A 162 -21.47 1.48 -7.68
CA CYS A 162 -21.61 2.86 -7.21
C CYS A 162 -20.26 3.58 -7.02
N PHE A 163 -19.18 2.87 -6.70
CA PHE A 163 -17.84 3.44 -6.56
C PHE A 163 -17.15 3.64 -7.90
N LEU A 164 -17.33 2.71 -8.85
CA LEU A 164 -16.78 2.80 -10.21
C LEU A 164 -17.16 4.12 -10.89
N TYR A 165 -18.40 4.57 -10.71
CA TYR A 165 -18.93 5.80 -11.31
C TYR A 165 -18.83 7.04 -10.39
N GLN A 166 -18.25 6.92 -9.20
CA GLN A 166 -18.23 8.00 -8.20
C GLN A 166 -17.24 9.13 -8.56
N GLU A 167 -16.18 8.83 -9.31
CA GLU A 167 -15.17 9.84 -9.68
C GLU A 167 -15.62 10.73 -10.85
N GLU A 168 -16.45 10.22 -11.76
CA GLU A 168 -16.89 10.95 -12.95
C GLU A 168 -18.19 11.73 -12.75
N ASN A 169 -19.09 11.26 -11.87
CA ASN A 169 -20.41 11.84 -11.70
C ASN A 169 -20.76 12.02 -10.21
N LYS A 170 -21.41 13.15 -9.87
CA LYS A 170 -21.96 13.39 -8.52
C LYS A 170 -23.08 12.37 -8.16
N HIS A 171 -23.63 11.67 -9.15
CA HIS A 171 -24.62 10.62 -9.01
C HIS A 171 -24.36 9.48 -10.01
N LEU A 172 -24.81 8.26 -9.70
CA LEU A 172 -24.79 7.14 -10.64
C LEU A 172 -25.58 7.54 -11.91
N PRO A 173 -25.10 7.24 -13.13
CA PRO A 173 -25.86 7.49 -14.35
C PRO A 173 -27.22 6.79 -14.32
N ASP A 174 -28.26 7.44 -14.86
CA ASP A 174 -29.64 6.92 -14.82
C ASP A 174 -29.80 5.58 -15.54
N GLU A 175 -28.99 5.36 -16.59
CA GLU A 175 -28.93 4.08 -17.32
C GLU A 175 -28.46 2.94 -16.41
N VAL A 176 -27.31 3.12 -15.74
CA VAL A 176 -26.75 2.13 -14.80
C VAL A 176 -27.68 1.92 -13.60
N LEU A 177 -28.32 2.99 -13.12
CA LEU A 177 -29.27 2.91 -12.03
C LEU A 177 -30.52 2.11 -12.41
N SER A 178 -31.02 2.29 -13.63
CA SER A 178 -32.14 1.53 -14.19
C SER A 178 -31.78 0.07 -14.42
N GLU A 179 -30.57 -0.20 -14.90
CA GLU A 179 -30.04 -1.56 -15.09
C GLU A 179 -29.98 -2.33 -13.76
N LEU A 180 -29.35 -1.75 -12.73
CA LEU A 180 -29.30 -2.36 -11.39
C LEU A 180 -30.69 -2.57 -10.79
N SER A 181 -31.59 -1.61 -11.01
CA SER A 181 -32.98 -1.70 -10.57
C SER A 181 -33.70 -2.89 -11.21
N ASN A 182 -33.54 -3.07 -12.52
CA ASN A 182 -34.14 -4.19 -13.24
C ASN A 182 -33.51 -5.53 -12.83
N ARG A 183 -32.17 -5.59 -12.79
CA ARG A 183 -31.39 -6.80 -12.47
C ARG A 183 -31.77 -7.39 -11.12
N TYR A 184 -31.92 -6.54 -10.11
CA TYR A 184 -32.22 -6.97 -8.74
C TYR A 184 -33.67 -6.75 -8.32
N SER A 185 -34.55 -6.43 -9.27
CA SER A 185 -35.96 -6.15 -9.01
C SER A 185 -36.16 -5.17 -7.84
N THR A 186 -35.45 -4.05 -7.89
CA THR A 186 -35.34 -3.07 -6.81
C THR A 186 -35.57 -1.64 -7.32
N THR A 187 -35.73 -0.68 -6.42
CA THR A 187 -35.92 0.73 -6.77
C THR A 187 -34.62 1.54 -6.65
N PRO A 188 -34.48 2.67 -7.37
CA PRO A 188 -33.36 3.58 -7.21
C PRO A 188 -33.17 4.08 -5.76
N ALA A 189 -34.27 4.30 -5.05
CA ALA A 189 -34.26 4.68 -3.64
C ALA A 189 -33.68 3.54 -2.78
N ASN A 190 -34.06 2.29 -3.06
CA ASN A 190 -33.53 1.14 -2.34
C ASN A 190 -32.05 0.88 -2.67
N ILE A 191 -31.60 1.13 -3.90
CA ILE A 191 -30.16 1.08 -4.26
C ILE A 191 -29.34 2.05 -3.40
N ARG A 192 -29.82 3.28 -3.20
CA ARG A 192 -29.18 4.27 -2.30
C ARG A 192 -29.14 3.78 -0.85
N GLN A 193 -30.21 3.13 -0.39
CA GLN A 193 -30.26 2.53 0.95
C GLN A 193 -29.30 1.34 1.08
N ILE A 194 -29.18 0.50 0.05
CA ILE A 194 -28.22 -0.62 0.01
C ILE A 194 -26.80 -0.08 0.08
N LYS A 195 -26.43 0.91 -0.74
CA LYS A 195 -25.11 1.58 -0.67
C LYS A 195 -24.82 2.08 0.73
N LYS A 196 -25.78 2.81 1.34
CA LYS A 196 -25.63 3.34 2.70
C LYS A 196 -25.40 2.24 3.72
N ARG A 197 -26.26 1.22 3.77
CA ARG A 197 -26.17 0.10 4.72
C ARG A 197 -24.89 -0.71 4.55
N ALA A 198 -24.45 -0.92 3.31
CA ALA A 198 -23.20 -1.61 3.01
C ALA A 198 -21.99 -0.82 3.54
N LEU A 199 -21.95 0.50 3.33
CA LEU A 199 -20.92 1.37 3.90
C LEU A 199 -20.93 1.37 5.42
N ASP A 200 -22.11 1.44 6.05
CA ASP A 200 -22.23 1.42 7.51
C ASP A 200 -21.70 0.10 8.08
N LYS A 201 -22.00 -1.04 7.44
CA LYS A 201 -21.46 -2.36 7.81
C LYS A 201 -19.94 -2.42 7.68
N ILE A 202 -19.40 -1.95 6.54
CA ILE A 202 -17.94 -1.94 6.31
C ILE A 202 -17.25 -1.09 7.37
N LYS A 203 -17.76 0.12 7.64
CA LYS A 203 -17.21 1.01 8.67
C LYS A 203 -17.24 0.38 10.06
N ALA A 204 -18.35 -0.24 10.44
CA ALA A 204 -18.46 -0.92 11.73
C ALA A 204 -17.43 -2.05 11.87
N HIS A 205 -17.26 -2.86 10.81
CA HIS A 205 -16.28 -3.94 10.79
C HIS A 205 -14.84 -3.42 10.87
N ILE A 206 -14.52 -2.36 10.10
CA ILE A 206 -13.21 -1.71 10.17
C ILE A 206 -12.96 -1.20 11.58
N ILE A 207 -13.88 -0.43 12.17
CA ILE A 207 -13.69 0.13 13.52
C ILE A 207 -13.42 -0.99 14.54
N GLN A 208 -14.24 -2.04 14.55
CA GLN A 208 -14.11 -3.16 15.49
C GLN A 208 -12.74 -3.85 15.37
N ASN A 209 -12.27 -4.09 14.15
CA ASN A 209 -11.03 -4.82 13.90
C ASN A 209 -9.77 -3.93 13.89
N SER A 210 -9.93 -2.61 13.75
CA SER A 210 -8.84 -1.64 13.90
C SER A 210 -8.53 -1.39 15.37
N THR A 211 -9.56 -1.23 16.22
CA THR A 211 -9.36 -0.94 17.66
C THR A 211 -8.76 -2.11 18.43
N CYS A 212 -9.08 -3.35 18.03
CA CYS A 212 -8.50 -4.54 18.67
C CYS A 212 -7.01 -4.75 18.33
N GLN A 213 -6.48 -4.14 17.27
CA GLN A 213 -5.04 -4.17 16.99
C GLN A 213 -4.28 -3.20 17.91
N THR A 214 -4.81 -2.00 18.17
CA THR A 214 -4.21 -1.01 19.09
C THR A 214 -4.19 -1.40 20.58
N ILE A 215 -5.06 -2.32 21.01
CA ILE A 215 -5.14 -2.75 22.43
C ILE A 215 -4.27 -4.01 22.68
N LYS A 216 -3.78 -4.64 21.61
CA LYS A 216 -2.89 -5.81 21.69
C LYS A 216 -1.41 -5.45 21.43
N SER A 217 -1.09 -4.16 21.31
CA SER A 217 0.28 -3.62 21.29
C SER A 217 0.71 -3.20 22.68
#